data_AF-A0ABC9G333-F1
#
_entry.id   AF-A0ABC9G333-F1
#
_cell.length_a   1.000
_cell.length_b   1.000
_cell.length_c   1.000
_cell.angle_alpha   90.00
_cell.angle_beta   90.00
_cell.angle_gamma   90.00
#
_symmetry.space_group_name_H-M   'P 1'
#
loop_
_entity.id
_entity.type
_entity.pdbx_description
1 polymer ?
#
loop_
_entity_poly.entity_id
_entity_poly.type
_entity_poly.pdbx_seq_one_letter_code
_entity_poly.pdbx_strand_id
1 'polypeptide(L)'
;MKSRAGRGFTLEELKAAGIPKKLAPTIGISVDHRRKNKSLEGLQANVQRLKTYKAKLVIFPRRARKVKAGDSTPEELATATQVQGDYMPITRGEKRSVEVVKVTDDMKSFAAYGKLRLERMNKKHLGARQKKAAEAEKEEKK
;
A
#
# COMPACT_ATOMS: atom_id res chain seq x y z
N MET A 1 -0.78 -9.02 -8.48
CA MET A 1 -0.54 -7.58 -8.75
C MET A 1 0.96 -7.40 -8.90
N LYS A 2 1.45 -6.74 -9.96
CA LYS A 2 2.90 -6.54 -10.14
C LYS A 2 3.34 -5.34 -9.30
N SER A 3 4.03 -5.60 -8.19
CA SER A 3 4.63 -4.56 -7.35
C SER A 3 5.91 -4.01 -8.00
N ARG A 4 6.14 -2.70 -7.88
CA ARG A 4 7.31 -2.00 -8.42
C ARG A 4 7.77 -0.91 -7.46
N ALA A 5 9.03 -0.51 -7.55
CA ALA A 5 9.54 0.61 -6.77
C ALA A 5 8.87 1.91 -7.24
N GLY A 6 8.36 2.68 -6.29
CA GLY A 6 7.86 4.03 -6.54
C GLY A 6 8.95 5.08 -6.39
N ARG A 7 8.60 6.36 -6.62
CA ARG A 7 9.51 7.49 -6.39
C ARG A 7 9.83 7.72 -4.91
N GLY A 8 8.87 7.48 -4.02
CA GLY A 8 9.03 7.70 -2.58
C GLY A 8 7.77 7.46 -1.76
N PHE A 9 7.89 7.66 -0.45
CA PHE A 9 6.82 7.51 0.54
C PHE A 9 5.97 8.78 0.67
N THR A 10 4.69 8.62 1.00
CA THR A 10 3.79 9.76 1.24
C THR A 10 4.00 10.34 2.63
N LEU A 11 3.51 11.56 2.85
CA LEU A 11 3.54 12.20 4.16
C LEU A 11 2.69 11.44 5.19
N GLU A 12 1.60 10.82 4.75
CA GLU A 12 0.72 10.01 5.60
C GLU A 12 1.41 8.73 6.08
N GLU A 13 2.12 8.04 5.19
CA GLU A 13 2.90 6.84 5.52
C GLU A 13 4.02 7.16 6.51
N LEU A 14 4.75 8.26 6.28
CA LEU A 14 5.82 8.71 7.17
C LEU A 14 5.28 9.08 8.55
N LYS A 15 4.14 9.79 8.61
CA LYS A 15 3.48 10.13 9.87
C LYS A 15 3.06 8.88 10.64
N ALA A 16 2.45 7.90 9.97
CA ALA A 16 2.04 6.63 10.57
C ALA A 16 3.22 5.74 11.01
N ALA A 17 4.38 5.87 10.34
CA ALA A 17 5.62 5.20 10.74
C ALA A 17 6.41 5.96 11.83
N GLY A 18 5.95 7.14 12.25
CA GLY A 18 6.66 7.96 13.25
C GLY A 18 7.99 8.55 12.74
N ILE A 19 8.07 8.85 11.43
CA ILE A 19 9.25 9.42 10.79
C ILE A 19 8.93 10.87 10.35
N PRO A 20 9.64 11.89 10.88
CA PRO A 20 9.44 13.26 10.46
C PRO A 20 9.84 13.48 8.98
N LYS A 21 9.02 14.24 8.23
CA LYS A 21 9.24 14.49 6.79
C LYS A 21 10.59 15.12 6.43
N LYS A 22 11.18 15.91 7.34
CA LYS A 22 12.49 16.55 7.15
C LYS A 22 13.66 15.61 7.46
N LEU A 23 13.43 14.63 8.34
CA LEU A 23 14.42 13.64 8.73
C LEU A 23 14.46 12.47 7.73
N ALA A 24 13.34 12.14 7.08
CA ALA A 24 13.29 11.05 6.11
C ALA A 24 14.39 11.12 5.02
N PRO A 25 14.62 12.26 4.32
CA PRO A 25 15.68 12.34 3.31
C PRO A 25 17.09 12.19 3.88
N THR A 26 17.34 12.62 5.13
CA THR A 26 18.67 12.53 5.75
C THR A 26 19.05 11.10 6.13
N ILE A 27 18.06 10.23 6.34
CA ILE A 27 18.25 8.81 6.64
C ILE A 27 18.04 7.92 5.40
N GLY A 28 18.09 8.49 4.19
CA GLY A 28 18.00 7.71 2.95
C GLY A 28 16.59 7.29 2.54
N ILE A 29 15.54 7.88 3.11
CA ILE A 29 14.15 7.62 2.74
C ILE A 29 13.65 8.69 1.76
N SER A 30 13.38 8.30 0.52
CA SER A 30 12.80 9.17 -0.51
C SER A 30 11.34 9.53 -0.21
N VAL A 31 11.00 10.82 -0.33
CA VAL A 31 9.66 11.35 -0.07
C VAL A 31 8.99 11.80 -1.37
N ASP A 32 7.74 11.40 -1.57
CA ASP A 32 6.89 11.85 -2.67
C ASP A 32 5.57 12.40 -2.15
N HIS A 33 5.51 13.72 -1.98
CA HIS A 33 4.33 14.43 -1.47
C HIS A 33 3.17 14.51 -2.48
N ARG A 34 3.39 14.17 -3.76
CA ARG A 34 2.36 14.21 -4.80
C ARG A 34 1.46 12.98 -4.78
N ARG A 35 2.00 11.85 -4.28
CA ARG A 35 1.27 10.59 -4.20
C ARG A 35 0.24 10.63 -3.06
N LYS A 36 -0.96 10.12 -3.33
CA LYS A 36 -2.05 9.95 -2.37
C LYS A 36 -2.45 8.49 -2.29
N ASN A 37 -2.73 7.99 -1.08
CA ASN A 37 -3.20 6.63 -0.88
C ASN A 37 -4.73 6.57 -1.06
N LYS A 38 -5.20 5.60 -1.85
CA LYS A 38 -6.64 5.35 -2.08
C LYS A 38 -7.15 4.10 -1.35
N SER A 39 -6.25 3.23 -0.91
CA SER A 39 -6.55 2.00 -0.20
C SER A 39 -5.76 1.93 1.10
N LEU A 40 -6.40 1.34 2.11
CA LEU A 40 -5.81 1.12 3.43
C LEU A 40 -4.72 0.04 3.39
N GLU A 41 -4.92 -1.02 2.59
CA GLU A 41 -3.94 -2.10 2.39
C GLU A 41 -2.58 -1.56 1.93
N GLY A 42 -2.58 -0.64 0.95
CA GLY A 42 -1.35 -0.04 0.43
C GLY A 42 -0.65 0.85 1.46
N LEU A 43 -1.43 1.61 2.25
CA LEU A 43 -0.91 2.42 3.34
C LEU A 43 -0.21 1.53 4.38
N GLN A 44 -0.88 0.46 4.84
CA GLN A 44 -0.34 -0.45 5.85
C GLN A 44 0.94 -1.16 5.39
N ALA A 45 0.96 -1.69 4.17
CA ALA A 45 2.15 -2.34 3.61
C ALA A 45 3.36 -1.40 3.56
N ASN A 46 3.16 -0.14 3.17
CA ASN A 46 4.24 0.85 3.12
C ASN A 46 4.69 1.29 4.51
N VAL A 47 3.76 1.43 5.47
CA VAL A 47 4.11 1.73 6.87
C VAL A 47 4.94 0.60 7.47
N GLN A 48 4.59 -0.65 7.20
CA GLN A 48 5.38 -1.81 7.64
C GLN A 48 6.77 -1.82 6.98
N ARG A 49 6.88 -1.47 5.69
CA ARG A 49 8.16 -1.28 4.99
C ARG A 49 9.03 -0.18 5.65
N LEU A 50 8.44 0.94 6.05
CA LEU A 50 9.16 2.01 6.74
C LEU A 50 9.64 1.59 8.14
N LYS A 51 8.81 0.88 8.91
CA LYS A 51 9.18 0.37 10.23
C LYS A 51 10.30 -0.65 10.15
N THR A 52 10.21 -1.58 9.20
CA THR A 52 11.27 -2.58 8.96
C THR A 52 12.57 -1.95 8.47
N TYR A 53 12.50 -0.93 7.60
CA TYR A 53 13.67 -0.13 7.22
C TYR A 53 14.31 0.53 8.44
N LYS A 54 13.52 1.21 9.27
CA LYS A 54 13.99 1.89 10.49
C LYS A 54 14.64 0.93 11.49
N ALA A 55 14.10 -0.27 11.66
CA ALA A 55 14.66 -1.28 12.56
C ALA A 55 16.00 -1.84 12.08
N LYS A 56 16.26 -1.82 10.77
CA LYS A 56 17.51 -2.32 10.15
C LYS A 56 18.51 -1.20 9.87
N LEU A 57 18.14 0.06 10.12
CA LEU A 57 18.98 1.21 9.83
C LEU A 57 19.91 1.46 11.02
N VAL A 58 21.22 1.45 10.77
CA VAL A 58 22.25 1.86 11.73
C VAL A 58 22.62 3.31 11.47
N ILE A 59 22.44 4.19 12.45
CA ILE A 59 22.72 5.63 12.32
C ILE A 59 23.99 5.97 13.10
N PHE A 60 25.00 6.46 12.38
CA PHE A 60 26.27 6.87 12.97
C PHE A 60 26.14 8.29 13.57
N PRO A 61 26.68 8.52 14.79
CA PRO A 61 26.72 9.86 15.36
C PRO A 61 27.59 10.76 14.50
N ARG A 62 27.09 11.95 14.14
CA ARG A 62 27.83 12.94 13.34
C ARG A 62 29.18 13.32 13.97
N ARG A 63 29.29 13.25 15.30
CA ARG A 63 30.55 13.38 16.03
C ARG A 63 30.66 12.18 16.98
N ALA A 64 31.71 11.37 16.84
CA ALA A 64 31.88 10.12 17.61
C ALA A 64 31.76 10.28 19.14
N ARG A 65 32.17 11.44 19.69
CA ARG A 65 32.11 11.73 21.13
C ARG A 65 30.79 12.38 21.61
N LYS A 66 29.84 12.65 20.71
CA LYS A 66 28.55 13.29 21.02
C LYS A 66 27.41 12.51 20.38
N VAL A 67 27.02 11.44 21.07
CA VAL A 67 25.86 10.60 20.70
C VAL A 67 24.58 11.35 21.04
N LYS A 68 23.63 11.40 20.10
CA LYS A 68 22.31 12.01 20.25
C LYS A 68 21.22 10.94 20.23
N ALA A 69 20.03 11.32 20.68
CA ALA A 69 18.85 10.48 20.54
C ALA A 69 18.59 10.16 19.06
N GLY A 70 18.60 8.86 18.73
CA GLY A 70 18.43 8.34 17.38
C GLY A 70 19.72 7.84 16.71
N ASP A 71 20.88 8.06 17.33
CA ASP A 71 22.12 7.39 16.93
C ASP A 71 22.14 5.93 17.46
N SER A 72 22.81 5.05 16.73
CA SER A 72 22.96 3.64 17.10
C SER A 72 23.90 3.41 18.28
N THR A 73 23.75 2.28 18.96
CA THR A 73 24.61 1.91 20.08
C THR A 73 26.03 1.57 19.60
N PRO A 74 27.07 1.71 20.44
CA PRO A 74 28.43 1.34 20.07
C PRO A 74 28.57 -0.11 19.57
N GLU A 75 27.75 -1.03 20.07
CA GLU A 75 27.71 -2.44 19.67
C GLU A 75 27.19 -2.62 18.23
N GLU A 76 26.11 -1.92 17.87
CA GLU A 76 25.58 -1.89 16.51
C GLU A 76 26.57 -1.26 15.53
N LEU A 77 27.30 -0.23 15.96
CA LEU A 77 28.29 0.45 15.13
C LEU A 77 29.50 -0.45 14.85
N ALA A 78 29.94 -1.26 15.81
CA ALA A 78 31.06 -2.18 15.64
C ALA A 78 30.74 -3.35 14.68
N THR A 79 29.48 -3.76 14.62
CA THR A 79 28.99 -4.84 13.75
C THR A 79 28.48 -4.34 12.39
N ALA A 80 28.48 -3.02 12.19
CA ALA A 80 27.98 -2.40 10.97
C ALA A 80 28.80 -2.82 9.74
N THR A 81 28.12 -3.43 8.78
CA THR A 81 28.70 -3.83 7.49
C THR A 81 27.95 -3.14 6.36
N GLN A 82 28.66 -2.84 5.27
CA GLN A 82 28.02 -2.28 4.09
C GLN A 82 27.25 -3.38 3.36
N VAL A 83 25.94 -3.21 3.23
CA VAL A 83 25.12 -4.09 2.39
C VAL A 83 25.47 -3.83 0.93
N GLN A 84 25.86 -4.89 0.22
CA GLN A 84 26.09 -4.86 -1.22
C GLN A 84 24.80 -5.27 -1.97
N GLY A 85 24.39 -4.47 -2.95
CA GLY A 85 23.21 -4.72 -3.79
C GLY A 85 21.93 -4.00 -3.36
N ASP A 86 20.79 -4.43 -3.92
CA ASP A 86 19.49 -3.80 -3.69
C ASP A 86 18.99 -4.01 -2.25
N TYR A 87 18.69 -2.91 -1.56
CA TYR A 87 18.17 -2.96 -0.20
C TYR A 87 16.65 -3.21 -0.17
N MET A 88 16.23 -4.27 0.53
CA MET A 88 14.82 -4.72 0.62
C MET A 88 14.14 -4.82 -0.76
N PRO A 89 14.62 -5.74 -1.63
CA PRO A 89 14.09 -5.88 -2.98
C PRO A 89 12.61 -6.27 -2.95
N ILE A 90 11.85 -5.77 -3.92
CA ILE A 90 10.45 -6.12 -4.06
C ILE A 90 10.40 -7.52 -4.65
N THR A 91 10.11 -8.50 -3.82
CA THR A 91 9.83 -9.86 -4.27
C THR A 91 8.54 -9.82 -5.09
N ARG A 92 8.59 -10.29 -6.34
CA ARG A 92 7.41 -10.40 -7.19
C ARG A 92 6.60 -11.61 -6.73
N GLY A 93 5.88 -11.42 -5.63
CA GLY A 93 4.74 -12.19 -5.12
C GLY A 93 4.89 -13.71 -5.15
N GLU A 94 4.93 -14.30 -3.95
CA GLU A 94 4.40 -15.63 -3.70
C GLU A 94 3.12 -15.85 -4.52
N LYS A 95 3.08 -16.98 -5.23
CA LYS A 95 1.86 -17.44 -5.88
C LYS A 95 0.82 -17.53 -4.78
N ARG A 96 -0.32 -16.84 -4.93
CA ARG A 96 -1.46 -16.98 -4.01
C ARG A 96 -1.70 -18.47 -3.82
N SER A 97 -1.50 -18.98 -2.61
CA SER A 97 -1.83 -20.36 -2.28
C SER A 97 -3.33 -20.49 -2.46
N VAL A 98 -3.74 -21.32 -3.41
CA VAL A 98 -5.14 -21.66 -3.60
C VAL A 98 -5.44 -22.79 -2.64
N GLU A 99 -6.28 -22.53 -1.66
CA GLU A 99 -6.83 -23.59 -0.81
C GLU A 99 -7.89 -24.35 -1.61
N VAL A 100 -7.75 -25.66 -1.70
CA VAL A 100 -8.73 -26.53 -2.34
C VAL A 100 -9.82 -26.83 -1.33
N VAL A 101 -10.93 -26.09 -1.43
CA VAL A 101 -12.10 -26.27 -0.57
C VAL A 101 -13.15 -27.09 -1.31
N LYS A 102 -13.95 -27.88 -0.58
CA LYS A 102 -15.10 -28.58 -1.14
C LYS A 102 -16.11 -27.57 -1.70
N VAL A 103 -16.59 -27.81 -2.91
CA VAL A 103 -17.57 -26.95 -3.58
C VAL A 103 -18.90 -27.01 -2.82
N THR A 104 -19.36 -25.88 -2.31
CA THR A 104 -20.67 -25.77 -1.64
C THR A 104 -21.80 -25.77 -2.67
N ASP A 105 -23.02 -26.11 -2.25
CA ASP A 105 -24.16 -26.14 -3.17
C ASP A 105 -24.55 -24.73 -3.67
N ASP A 106 -24.26 -23.68 -2.90
CA ASP A 106 -24.36 -22.29 -3.34
C ASP A 106 -23.41 -21.97 -4.51
N MET A 107 -22.18 -22.52 -4.50
CA MET A 107 -21.24 -22.35 -5.61
C MET A 107 -21.67 -23.09 -6.87
N LYS A 108 -22.39 -24.22 -6.72
CA LYS A 108 -22.94 -24.99 -7.86
C LYS A 108 -24.17 -24.32 -8.48
N SER A 109 -25.04 -23.77 -7.64
CA SER A 109 -26.25 -23.07 -8.09
C SER A 109 -25.95 -21.67 -8.66
N PHE A 110 -24.79 -21.10 -8.34
CA PHE A 110 -24.37 -19.80 -8.87
C PHE A 110 -24.07 -19.84 -10.38
N ALA A 111 -24.97 -19.27 -11.18
CA ALA A 111 -24.79 -19.10 -12.62
C ALA A 111 -23.78 -17.99 -12.96
N ALA A 112 -22.48 -18.28 -12.81
CA ALA A 112 -21.39 -17.31 -12.95
C ALA A 112 -21.40 -16.55 -14.29
N TYR A 113 -21.64 -17.26 -15.40
CA TYR A 113 -21.71 -16.64 -16.73
C TYR A 113 -22.86 -15.64 -16.87
N GLY A 114 -24.04 -16.01 -16.36
CA GLY A 114 -25.22 -15.16 -16.33
C GLY A 114 -24.98 -13.90 -15.49
N LYS A 115 -24.38 -14.06 -14.29
CA LYS A 115 -24.04 -12.94 -13.41
C LYS A 115 -23.08 -11.96 -14.07
N LEU A 116 -22.03 -12.44 -14.75
CA LEU A 116 -21.09 -11.57 -15.48
C LEU A 116 -21.78 -10.75 -16.58
N ARG A 117 -22.73 -11.34 -17.31
CA ARG A 117 -23.51 -10.62 -18.33
C ARG A 117 -24.45 -9.60 -17.72
N LEU A 118 -25.12 -9.95 -16.62
CA LEU A 118 -25.99 -9.05 -15.88
C LEU A 118 -25.21 -7.82 -15.38
N GLU A 119 -24.02 -8.01 -14.79
CA GLU A 119 -23.18 -6.88 -14.33
C GLU A 119 -22.71 -5.98 -15.49
N ARG A 120 -22.37 -6.56 -16.65
CA ARG A 120 -22.08 -5.78 -17.86
C ARG A 120 -23.27 -4.96 -18.31
N MET A 121 -24.47 -5.57 -18.33
CA MET A 121 -25.71 -4.88 -18.68
C MET A 121 -26.02 -3.75 -17.69
N ASN A 122 -25.90 -4.00 -16.38
CA ASN A 122 -26.11 -2.99 -15.34
C ASN A 122 -25.19 -1.78 -15.52
N LYS A 123 -23.90 -2.01 -15.80
CA LYS A 123 -22.95 -0.93 -16.11
C LYS A 123 -23.34 -0.16 -17.38
N LYS A 124 -23.77 -0.86 -18.44
CA LYS A 124 -24.19 -0.23 -19.71
C LYS A 124 -25.45 0.63 -19.55
N HIS A 125 -26.45 0.15 -18.82
CA HIS A 125 -27.76 0.79 -18.71
C HIS A 125 -27.91 1.73 -17.51
N LEU A 126 -26.85 1.96 -16.72
CA LEU A 126 -26.88 2.84 -15.55
C LEU A 126 -27.47 4.22 -15.87
N GLY A 127 -26.94 4.91 -16.88
CA GLY A 127 -27.38 6.26 -17.24
C GLY A 127 -28.81 6.29 -17.79
N ALA A 128 -29.19 5.30 -18.61
CA ALA A 128 -30.55 5.21 -19.15
C ALA A 128 -31.59 4.97 -18.04
N ARG A 129 -31.25 4.15 -17.04
CA ARG A 129 -32.11 3.89 -15.88
C ARG A 129 -32.22 5.14 -14.98
N GLN A 130 -31.12 5.85 -14.75
CA GLN A 130 -31.14 7.12 -14.00
C GLN A 130 -32.00 8.18 -14.71
N LYS A 131 -31.87 8.30 -16.04
CA LYS A 131 -32.70 9.21 -16.85
C LYS A 131 -34.17 8.86 -16.73
N LYS A 132 -34.53 7.58 -16.94
CA LYS A 132 -35.92 7.11 -16.85
C LYS A 132 -36.51 7.31 -15.46
N ALA A 133 -35.74 7.05 -14.40
CA ALA A 133 -36.18 7.30 -13.02
C ALA A 133 -36.41 8.79 -12.76
N ALA A 134 -35.52 9.67 -13.23
CA ALA A 134 -35.68 11.11 -13.09
C ALA A 134 -36.85 11.68 -13.93
N GLU A 135 -37.17 11.08 -15.08
CA GLU A 135 -38.35 11.43 -15.88
C GLU A 135 -39.64 11.00 -15.19
N ALA A 136 -39.69 9.76 -14.65
CA ALA A 136 -40.83 9.27 -13.88
C ALA A 136 -41.10 10.13 -12.62
N GLU A 137 -40.07 10.50 -11.87
CA GLU A 137 -40.21 11.40 -10.71
C GLU A 137 -40.71 12.81 -11.09
N LYS A 138 -40.41 13.29 -12.30
CA LYS A 138 -40.91 14.58 -12.80
C LYS A 138 -42.36 14.49 -13.23
N GLU A 139 -42.78 13.36 -13.80
CA GLU A 139 -44.18 13.11 -14.15
C GLU A 139 -45.05 12.92 -12.90
N GLU A 140 -44.56 12.26 -11.85
CA GLU A 140 -45.30 12.12 -10.58
C GLU A 140 -45.43 13.42 -9.79
N LYS A 141 -44.51 14.38 -9.98
CA LYS A 141 -44.53 15.69 -9.32
C LYS A 141 -45.35 16.74 -10.08
N LYS A 142 -45.86 16.42 -11.26
CA LYS A 142 -46.62 17.32 -12.11
C LYS A 142 -48.12 17.04 -11.98
#